data_AF-A0A3M3L6W9-F1
#
_entry.id   AF-A0A3M3L6W9-F1
#
_cell.length_a   1.000
_cell.length_b   1.000
_cell.length_c   1.000
_cell.angle_alpha   90.00
_cell.angle_beta   90.00
_cell.angle_gamma   90.00
#
_symmetry.space_group_name_H-M   'P 1'
#
loop_
_entity.id
_entity.type
_entity.pdbx_description
1 polymer ?
#
loop_
_entity_poly.entity_id
_entity_poly.type
_entity_poly.pdbx_seq_one_letter_code
_entity_poly.pdbx_strand_id
1 'polypeptide(L)'
;SNAWALKPEEFAERYNLVQRKVLDREAARAVFEEQVGDVHDGLLDLTPYERALLAVFGLQVFLNDRKAATRLLDDLNRSCMIKGLLRRKTFSLTPLYGLADAGFDRVAKAPGVSEWLQSHRSMRTALVALYGRDLRLAPARFRWLKGVNRTLWYALHSADTAKVFVEGAGVQAQARAEVHASKLGLPRPGLMVTQAIDGLQAELESIGLVFARHVITPKRREASDLPVMTAVYAAQSTELTEP
;
A
#
# COMPACT_ATOMS: atom_id res chain seq x y z
N SER A 1 -5.42 -15.26 15.50
CA SER A 1 -6.54 -16.07 14.96
C SER A 1 -6.31 -16.32 13.46
N ASN A 2 -6.77 -17.45 12.93
CA ASN A 2 -6.66 -17.81 11.50
C ASN A 2 -7.81 -17.22 10.63
N ALA A 3 -8.38 -16.09 11.03
CA ALA A 3 -9.51 -15.48 10.31
C ALA A 3 -9.12 -15.12 8.86
N TRP A 4 -9.99 -15.39 7.90
CA TRP A 4 -9.84 -14.96 6.50
C TRP A 4 -9.80 -13.44 6.38
N ALA A 5 -9.37 -12.95 5.21
CA ALA A 5 -9.39 -11.51 4.94
C ALA A 5 -10.82 -10.99 5.00
N LEU A 6 -11.02 -9.78 5.49
CA LEU A 6 -12.33 -9.15 5.42
C LEU A 6 -12.72 -8.89 3.98
N LYS A 7 -13.98 -9.14 3.69
CA LYS A 7 -14.60 -8.63 2.47
C LYS A 7 -14.82 -7.11 2.58
N PRO A 8 -14.93 -6.39 1.45
CA PRO A 8 -15.19 -4.94 1.47
C PRO A 8 -16.41 -4.54 2.32
N GLU A 9 -17.49 -5.31 2.28
CA GLU A 9 -18.69 -5.08 3.07
C GLU A 9 -18.47 -5.28 4.58
N GLU A 10 -17.76 -6.33 4.98
CA GLU A 10 -17.44 -6.61 6.39
C GLU A 10 -16.48 -5.56 6.96
N PHE A 11 -15.56 -5.06 6.12
CA PHE A 11 -14.68 -3.96 6.47
C PHE A 11 -15.46 -2.66 6.64
N ALA A 12 -16.35 -2.33 5.70
CA ALA A 12 -17.19 -1.15 5.78
C ALA A 12 -18.10 -1.17 7.02
N GLU A 13 -18.67 -2.33 7.36
CA GLU A 13 -19.47 -2.52 8.57
C GLU A 13 -18.62 -2.34 9.84
N ARG A 14 -17.46 -3.01 9.91
CA ARG A 14 -16.56 -2.94 11.08
C ARG A 14 -16.16 -1.52 11.47
N TYR A 15 -15.91 -0.67 10.48
CA TYR A 15 -15.49 0.71 10.69
C TYR A 15 -16.66 1.71 10.56
N ASN A 16 -17.90 1.23 10.45
CA ASN A 16 -19.10 2.04 10.30
C ASN A 16 -19.01 3.08 9.16
N LEU A 17 -18.48 2.66 8.01
CA LEU A 17 -18.16 3.54 6.88
C LEU A 17 -19.36 3.86 5.99
N VAL A 18 -20.49 3.17 6.15
CA VAL A 18 -21.66 3.35 5.27
C VAL A 18 -22.86 3.80 6.08
N GLN A 19 -23.44 4.93 5.71
CA GLN A 19 -24.67 5.46 6.30
C GLN A 19 -25.68 5.76 5.19
N ARG A 20 -26.91 5.25 5.33
CA ARG A 20 -28.00 5.47 4.35
C ARG A 20 -27.57 5.20 2.89
N LYS A 21 -26.83 4.12 2.66
CA LYS A 21 -26.25 3.73 1.36
C LYS A 21 -25.28 4.77 0.76
N VAL A 22 -24.60 5.55 1.59
CA VAL A 22 -23.53 6.46 1.18
C VAL A 22 -22.27 6.12 1.95
N LEU A 23 -21.14 6.00 1.24
CA LEU A 23 -19.83 5.80 1.86
C LEU A 23 -19.35 7.13 2.48
N ASP A 24 -19.04 7.12 3.76
CA ASP A 24 -18.30 8.17 4.44
C ASP A 24 -16.83 8.09 4.03
N ARG A 25 -16.47 8.94 3.07
CA ARG A 25 -15.13 8.96 2.48
C ARG A 25 -14.08 9.53 3.42
N GLU A 26 -14.45 10.42 4.34
CA GLU A 26 -13.49 10.98 5.30
C GLU A 26 -13.22 9.98 6.43
N ALA A 27 -14.23 9.25 6.89
CA ALA A 27 -14.01 8.11 7.78
C ALA A 27 -13.16 7.02 7.10
N ALA A 28 -13.47 6.69 5.83
CA ALA A 28 -12.67 5.72 5.08
C ALA A 28 -11.22 6.20 4.88
N ARG A 29 -11.01 7.50 4.63
CA ARG A 29 -9.68 8.11 4.56
C ARG A 29 -8.92 7.89 5.86
N ALA A 30 -9.49 8.23 7.00
CA ALA A 30 -8.84 8.07 8.30
C ALA A 30 -8.40 6.62 8.55
N VAL A 31 -9.27 5.64 8.25
CA VAL A 31 -8.94 4.22 8.40
C VAL A 31 -7.80 3.80 7.46
N PHE A 32 -7.80 4.23 6.19
CA PHE A 32 -6.72 3.87 5.26
C PHE A 32 -5.41 4.60 5.56
N GLU A 33 -5.44 5.82 6.09
CA GLU A 33 -4.26 6.53 6.55
C GLU A 33 -3.64 5.85 7.78
N GLU A 34 -4.46 5.35 8.70
CA GLU A 34 -4.01 4.54 9.84
C GLU A 34 -3.32 3.24 9.36
N GLN A 35 -3.81 2.61 8.28
CA GLN A 35 -3.14 1.44 7.71
C GLN A 35 -1.71 1.74 7.26
N VAL A 36 -1.45 2.92 6.69
CA VAL A 36 -0.10 3.36 6.27
C VAL A 36 0.85 3.36 7.45
N GLY A 37 0.39 3.84 8.61
CA GLY A 37 1.18 3.96 9.83
C GLY A 37 2.06 5.21 9.87
N ASP A 38 2.86 5.30 10.92
CA ASP A 38 3.66 6.47 11.23
C ASP A 38 4.82 6.68 10.26
N VAL A 39 5.33 7.92 10.26
CA VAL A 39 6.54 8.25 9.53
C VAL A 39 7.71 7.49 10.15
N HIS A 40 8.49 6.79 9.33
CA HIS A 40 9.64 6.04 9.84
C HIS A 40 10.76 6.99 10.29
N ASP A 41 11.49 6.64 11.34
CA ASP A 41 12.71 7.33 11.77
C ASP A 41 13.96 6.58 11.27
N GLY A 42 14.07 6.50 9.95
CA GLY A 42 15.11 5.72 9.28
C GLY A 42 15.10 4.24 9.67
N LEU A 43 16.30 3.70 9.98
CA LEU A 43 16.51 2.30 10.35
C LEU A 43 16.65 2.08 11.87
N LEU A 44 16.52 3.13 12.69
CA LEU A 44 16.79 3.08 14.13
C LEU A 44 15.66 2.41 14.91
N ASP A 45 14.41 2.80 14.63
CA ASP A 45 13.23 2.36 15.38
C ASP A 45 12.41 1.28 14.65
N LEU A 46 13.10 0.33 14.02
CA LEU A 46 12.42 -0.78 13.35
C LEU A 46 11.90 -1.80 14.34
N THR A 47 10.63 -2.15 14.21
CA THR A 47 10.09 -3.30 14.92
C THR A 47 10.87 -4.58 14.53
N PRO A 48 10.92 -5.60 15.42
CA PRO A 48 11.66 -6.83 15.12
C PRO A 48 11.22 -7.53 13.82
N TYR A 49 9.92 -7.47 13.49
CA TYR A 49 9.41 -8.04 12.24
C TYR A 49 9.79 -7.20 11.01
N GLU A 50 9.80 -5.86 11.10
CA GLU A 50 10.24 -4.99 10.01
C GLU A 50 11.72 -5.21 9.71
N ARG A 51 12.55 -5.29 10.75
CA ARG A 51 13.98 -5.60 10.64
C ARG A 51 14.21 -6.93 9.94
N ALA A 52 13.47 -7.97 10.33
CA ALA A 52 13.58 -9.29 9.72
C ALA A 52 13.12 -9.32 8.26
N LEU A 53 12.00 -8.66 7.94
CA LEU A 53 11.52 -8.55 6.55
C LEU A 53 12.50 -7.75 5.68
N LEU A 54 13.02 -6.64 6.18
CA LEU A 54 14.01 -5.84 5.48
C LEU A 54 15.30 -6.64 5.24
N ALA A 55 15.77 -7.42 6.20
CA ALA A 55 16.89 -8.31 5.99
C ALA A 55 16.60 -9.32 4.87
N VAL A 56 15.46 -10.03 4.92
CA VAL A 56 15.10 -11.03 3.90
C VAL A 56 14.97 -10.40 2.51
N PHE A 57 14.21 -9.32 2.36
CA PHE A 57 13.99 -8.68 1.06
C PHE A 57 15.24 -7.97 0.56
N GLY A 58 15.92 -7.23 1.44
CA GLY A 58 17.09 -6.43 1.11
C GLY A 58 18.31 -7.27 0.74
N LEU A 59 18.51 -8.45 1.35
CA LEU A 59 19.56 -9.38 0.92
C LEU A 59 19.42 -9.73 -0.57
N GLN A 60 18.17 -9.90 -1.04
CA GLN A 60 17.92 -10.20 -2.44
C GLN A 60 17.99 -8.95 -3.33
N VAL A 61 17.38 -7.83 -2.93
CA VAL A 61 17.30 -6.63 -3.80
C VAL A 61 18.61 -5.86 -3.85
N PHE A 62 19.24 -5.59 -2.71
CA PHE A 62 20.40 -4.70 -2.64
C PHE A 62 21.73 -5.44 -2.78
N LEU A 63 21.78 -6.70 -2.35
CA LEU A 63 23.01 -7.50 -2.36
C LEU A 63 22.98 -8.66 -3.38
N ASN A 64 21.88 -8.85 -4.09
CA ASN A 64 21.69 -9.96 -5.04
C ASN A 64 21.96 -11.36 -4.43
N ASP A 65 21.74 -11.50 -3.12
CA ASP A 65 22.07 -12.70 -2.34
C ASP A 65 20.80 -13.51 -2.03
N ARG A 66 20.18 -14.05 -3.09
CA ARG A 66 18.95 -14.86 -3.00
C ARG A 66 19.11 -16.10 -2.12
N LYS A 67 20.33 -16.66 -2.07
CA LYS A 67 20.64 -17.84 -1.25
C LYS A 67 20.60 -17.49 0.23
N ALA A 68 21.24 -16.40 0.65
CA ALA A 68 21.17 -15.96 2.04
C ALA A 68 19.75 -15.53 2.44
N ALA A 69 19.04 -14.81 1.57
CA ALA A 69 17.64 -14.42 1.82
C ALA A 69 16.75 -15.65 2.07
N THR A 70 16.87 -16.67 1.23
CA THR A 70 16.11 -17.93 1.34
C THR A 70 16.45 -18.66 2.63
N ARG A 71 17.75 -18.79 2.95
CA ARG A 71 18.21 -19.44 4.18
C ARG A 71 17.72 -18.72 5.43
N LEU A 72 17.87 -17.41 5.48
CA LEU A 72 17.40 -16.57 6.59
C LEU A 72 15.90 -16.78 6.82
N LEU A 73 15.10 -16.73 5.75
CA LEU A 73 13.66 -16.92 5.86
C LEU A 73 13.29 -18.34 6.34
N ASP A 74 13.99 -19.36 5.85
CA ASP A 74 13.76 -20.74 6.31
C ASP A 74 14.15 -20.93 7.78
N ASP A 75 15.22 -20.27 8.25
CA ASP A 75 15.65 -20.32 9.64
C ASP A 75 14.68 -19.57 10.56
N LEU A 76 14.15 -18.41 10.13
CA LEU A 76 13.03 -17.73 10.79
C LEU A 76 11.80 -18.65 10.88
N ASN A 77 11.42 -19.31 9.79
CA ASN A 77 10.28 -20.25 9.78
C ASN A 77 10.52 -21.46 10.70
N ARG A 78 11.75 -22.01 10.71
CA ARG A 78 12.12 -23.12 11.61
C ARG A 78 12.07 -22.69 13.07
N SER A 79 12.43 -21.46 13.39
CA SER A 79 12.37 -20.92 14.75
C SER A 79 10.95 -20.84 15.32
N CYS A 80 9.94 -20.77 14.44
CA CYS A 80 8.53 -20.84 14.84
C CYS A 80 8.09 -22.25 15.26
N MET A 81 8.88 -23.30 15.00
CA MET A 81 8.54 -24.67 15.39
C MET A 81 9.05 -25.00 16.80
N ILE A 82 8.12 -25.09 17.76
CA ILE A 82 8.43 -25.53 19.12
C ILE A 82 8.28 -27.06 19.18
N LYS A 83 9.34 -27.76 19.58
CA LYS A 83 9.24 -29.17 19.98
C LYS A 83 8.75 -29.21 21.43
N GLY A 84 7.46 -29.49 21.64
CA GLY A 84 6.96 -29.75 22.99
C GLY A 84 7.59 -31.00 23.60
N LEU A 85 7.61 -31.08 24.94
CA LEU A 85 8.08 -32.24 25.72
C LEU A 85 7.47 -33.58 25.25
N LEU A 86 6.23 -33.54 24.77
CA LEU A 86 5.47 -34.70 24.28
C LEU A 86 5.60 -34.94 22.75
N ARG A 87 6.61 -34.36 22.07
CA ARG A 87 6.78 -34.39 20.60
C ARG A 87 5.57 -33.84 19.79
N ARG A 88 4.55 -33.29 20.43
CA ARG A 88 3.50 -32.53 19.74
C ARG A 88 4.11 -31.23 19.24
N LYS A 89 4.02 -31.00 17.93
CA LYS A 89 4.49 -29.75 17.29
C LYS A 89 3.55 -28.63 17.72
N THR A 90 4.03 -27.75 18.59
CA THR A 90 3.40 -26.46 18.87
C THR A 90 4.05 -25.41 18.00
N PHE A 91 3.27 -24.51 17.42
CA PHE A 91 3.79 -23.44 16.57
C PHE A 91 3.75 -22.12 17.34
N SER A 92 4.91 -21.48 17.48
CA SER A 92 4.97 -20.06 17.82
C SER A 92 4.55 -19.27 16.58
N LEU A 93 3.75 -18.22 16.77
CA LEU A 93 3.47 -17.25 15.70
C LEU A 93 4.58 -16.22 15.55
N THR A 94 5.56 -16.21 16.46
CA THR A 94 6.64 -15.23 16.51
C THR A 94 7.98 -15.92 16.28
N PRO A 95 8.70 -15.57 15.19
CA PRO A 95 10.07 -16.03 14.96
C PRO A 95 11.05 -15.52 16.01
N LEU A 96 12.21 -16.19 16.09
CA LEU A 96 13.39 -15.63 16.75
C LEU A 96 14.03 -14.57 15.84
N TYR A 97 13.64 -13.31 16.03
CA TYR A 97 14.06 -12.21 15.14
C TYR A 97 15.57 -11.92 15.15
N GLY A 98 16.30 -12.26 16.22
CA GLY A 98 17.76 -12.08 16.26
C GLY A 98 18.52 -12.86 15.19
N LEU A 99 17.89 -13.86 14.56
CA LEU A 99 18.45 -14.54 13.37
C LEU A 99 18.66 -13.58 12.18
N ALA A 100 17.91 -12.47 12.14
CA ALA A 100 18.00 -11.50 11.06
C ALA A 100 19.10 -10.45 11.25
N ASP A 101 19.71 -10.32 12.43
CA ASP A 101 20.61 -9.20 12.76
C ASP A 101 21.80 -9.11 11.79
N ALA A 102 22.48 -10.23 11.53
CA ALA A 102 23.61 -10.25 10.60
C ALA A 102 23.19 -9.92 9.16
N GLY A 103 21.99 -10.36 8.73
CA GLY A 103 21.45 -10.02 7.42
C GLY A 103 21.07 -8.56 7.32
N PHE A 104 20.44 -8.03 8.36
CA PHE A 104 20.07 -6.63 8.50
C PHE A 104 21.30 -5.72 8.47
N ASP A 105 22.35 -6.01 9.23
CA ASP A 105 23.56 -5.18 9.27
C ASP A 105 24.26 -5.07 7.91
N ARG A 106 24.23 -6.16 7.13
CA ARG A 106 24.71 -6.15 5.74
C ARG A 106 23.83 -5.27 4.85
N VAL A 107 22.51 -5.43 4.96
CA VAL A 107 21.55 -4.66 4.17
C VAL A 107 21.60 -3.18 4.55
N ALA A 108 21.64 -2.81 5.82
CA ALA A 108 21.68 -1.42 6.28
C ALA A 108 22.87 -0.62 5.71
N LYS A 109 23.97 -1.31 5.39
CA LYS A 109 25.19 -0.72 4.79
C LYS A 109 25.21 -0.80 3.26
N ALA A 110 24.23 -1.44 2.64
CA ALA A 110 24.20 -1.64 1.20
C ALA A 110 23.89 -0.33 0.45
N PRO A 111 24.49 -0.12 -0.73
CA PRO A 111 24.20 1.05 -1.55
C PRO A 111 22.72 1.07 -1.96
N GLY A 112 22.15 2.28 -2.02
CA GLY A 112 20.76 2.51 -2.43
C GLY A 112 19.70 2.30 -1.34
N VAL A 113 20.04 1.76 -0.17
CA VAL A 113 19.07 1.57 0.93
C VAL A 113 18.60 2.90 1.51
N SER A 114 19.52 3.85 1.71
CA SER A 114 19.17 5.18 2.20
C SER A 114 18.25 5.93 1.23
N GLU A 115 18.59 5.94 -0.06
CA GLU A 115 17.79 6.58 -1.11
C GLU A 115 16.40 5.94 -1.24
N TRP A 116 16.35 4.60 -1.28
CA TRP A 116 15.09 3.86 -1.28
C TRP A 116 14.24 4.21 -0.07
N LEU A 117 14.82 4.20 1.13
CA LEU A 117 14.07 4.49 2.35
C LEU A 117 13.52 5.93 2.35
N GLN A 118 14.30 6.91 1.90
CA GLN A 118 13.87 8.31 1.79
C GLN A 118 12.70 8.52 0.81
N SER A 119 12.56 7.67 -0.21
CA SER A 119 11.43 7.70 -1.15
C SER A 119 10.09 7.27 -0.54
N HIS A 120 10.11 6.71 0.67
CA HIS A 120 8.93 6.16 1.34
C HIS A 120 8.61 6.92 2.63
N ARG A 121 7.34 6.96 3.02
CA ARG A 121 6.91 7.66 4.24
C ARG A 121 6.98 6.77 5.47
N SER A 122 6.53 5.53 5.33
CA SER A 122 6.42 4.56 6.41
C SER A 122 7.24 3.31 6.09
N MET A 123 7.60 2.53 7.10
CA MET A 123 8.26 1.25 6.86
C MET A 123 7.35 0.24 6.17
N ARG A 124 6.03 0.30 6.40
CA ARG A 124 5.08 -0.60 5.73
C ARG A 124 5.08 -0.37 4.22
N THR A 125 5.03 0.89 3.79
CA THR A 125 5.03 1.25 2.37
C THR A 125 6.36 0.95 1.71
N ALA A 126 7.48 1.22 2.41
CA ALA A 126 8.81 0.85 1.96
C ALA A 126 8.93 -0.66 1.73
N LEU A 127 8.58 -1.49 2.72
CA LEU A 127 8.64 -2.97 2.60
C LEU A 127 7.77 -3.50 1.46
N VAL A 128 6.56 -2.95 1.29
CA VAL A 128 5.67 -3.30 0.18
C VAL A 128 6.28 -2.94 -1.17
N ALA A 129 6.84 -1.75 -1.32
CA ALA A 129 7.50 -1.31 -2.54
C ALA A 129 8.76 -2.14 -2.86
N LEU A 130 9.52 -2.52 -1.83
CA LEU A 130 10.69 -3.39 -1.98
C LEU A 130 10.28 -4.80 -2.43
N TYR A 131 9.21 -5.32 -1.85
CA TYR A 131 8.69 -6.64 -2.17
C TYR A 131 8.06 -6.73 -3.57
N GLY A 132 7.42 -5.65 -4.03
CA GLY A 132 6.81 -5.54 -5.36
C GLY A 132 7.81 -5.52 -6.53
N ARG A 133 9.13 -5.64 -6.30
CA ARG A 133 10.16 -5.74 -7.36
C ARG A 133 10.33 -7.17 -7.90
N ASP A 134 9.25 -7.97 -7.92
CA ASP A 134 9.23 -9.40 -8.23
C ASP A 134 10.38 -10.20 -7.56
N LEU A 135 10.30 -10.33 -6.23
CA LEU A 135 11.24 -11.18 -5.50
C LEU A 135 11.11 -12.67 -5.85
N ARG A 136 10.06 -13.10 -6.57
CA ARG A 136 9.66 -14.52 -6.70
C ARG A 136 9.69 -15.25 -5.36
N LEU A 137 9.24 -14.54 -4.32
CA LEU A 137 9.12 -15.03 -2.97
C LEU A 137 7.63 -15.13 -2.69
N ALA A 138 7.08 -16.33 -2.47
CA ALA A 138 5.65 -16.46 -2.22
C ALA A 138 5.31 -15.89 -0.82
N PRO A 139 4.23 -15.10 -0.67
CA PRO A 139 3.85 -14.54 0.63
C PRO A 139 3.63 -15.59 1.73
N ALA A 140 3.24 -16.81 1.35
CA ALA A 140 3.11 -17.96 2.25
C ALA A 140 4.40 -18.27 3.04
N ARG A 141 5.58 -17.89 2.54
CA ARG A 141 6.86 -18.16 3.19
C ARG A 141 7.14 -17.29 4.43
N PHE A 142 6.30 -16.31 4.74
CA PHE A 142 6.39 -15.53 5.99
C PHE A 142 5.04 -15.51 6.73
N ARG A 143 4.35 -16.66 6.76
CA ARG A 143 3.01 -16.85 7.37
C ARG A 143 2.87 -16.28 8.78
N TRP A 144 3.93 -16.36 9.56
CA TRP A 144 4.03 -15.81 10.92
C TRP A 144 3.62 -14.33 10.99
N LEU A 145 3.88 -13.55 9.93
CA LEU A 145 3.56 -12.12 9.89
C LEU A 145 2.07 -11.84 10.04
N LYS A 146 1.16 -12.71 9.58
CA LYS A 146 -0.30 -12.46 9.77
C LYS A 146 -0.69 -12.41 11.24
N GLY A 147 0.01 -13.16 12.10
CA GLY A 147 -0.22 -13.15 13.54
C GLY A 147 0.38 -11.93 14.24
N VAL A 148 1.37 -11.29 13.62
CA VAL A 148 2.15 -10.18 14.19
C VAL A 148 1.63 -8.82 13.67
N ASN A 149 1.54 -8.67 12.36
CA ASN A 149 1.01 -7.48 11.70
C ASN A 149 0.14 -7.89 10.50
N ARG A 150 -1.18 -7.91 10.74
CA ARG A 150 -2.17 -8.36 9.75
C ARG A 150 -2.28 -7.40 8.57
N THR A 151 -2.21 -6.09 8.80
CA THR A 151 -2.25 -5.05 7.76
C THR A 151 -1.09 -5.21 6.79
N LEU A 152 0.14 -5.30 7.31
CA LEU A 152 1.34 -5.48 6.48
C LEU A 152 1.33 -6.82 5.76
N TRP A 153 0.85 -7.89 6.40
CA TRP A 153 0.67 -9.20 5.75
C TRP A 153 -0.20 -9.10 4.50
N TYR A 154 -1.37 -8.48 4.57
CA TYR A 154 -2.27 -8.35 3.43
C TYR A 154 -1.79 -7.34 2.39
N ALA A 155 -1.11 -6.29 2.83
CA ALA A 155 -0.43 -5.38 1.93
C ALA A 155 0.61 -6.16 1.11
N LEU A 156 1.52 -6.92 1.73
CA LEU A 156 2.54 -7.70 0.99
C LEU A 156 1.93 -8.76 0.05
N HIS A 157 0.78 -9.36 0.39
CA HIS A 157 0.09 -10.29 -0.51
C HIS A 157 -0.38 -9.65 -1.81
N SER A 158 -0.57 -8.33 -1.81
CA SER A 158 -1.11 -7.57 -2.95
C SER A 158 -0.09 -6.63 -3.60
N ALA A 159 1.19 -6.76 -3.25
CA ALA A 159 2.24 -5.86 -3.70
C ALA A 159 2.47 -5.88 -5.21
N ASP A 160 2.18 -7.00 -5.85
CA ASP A 160 2.39 -7.21 -7.29
C ASP A 160 1.08 -7.53 -8.02
N THR A 161 -0.08 -7.22 -7.42
CA THR A 161 -1.40 -7.52 -7.99
C THR A 161 -2.28 -6.28 -8.10
N ALA A 162 -3.05 -6.16 -9.17
CA ALA A 162 -3.97 -5.03 -9.32
C ALA A 162 -5.07 -5.02 -8.24
N LYS A 163 -5.69 -6.18 -7.99
CA LYS A 163 -6.67 -6.37 -6.90
C LYS A 163 -5.96 -6.50 -5.56
N VAL A 164 -6.47 -5.79 -4.55
CA VAL A 164 -5.86 -5.70 -3.22
C VAL A 164 -6.85 -6.16 -2.14
N PHE A 165 -6.32 -6.65 -1.03
CA PHE A 165 -7.11 -6.87 0.19
C PHE A 165 -7.38 -5.53 0.89
N VAL A 166 -8.64 -5.27 1.26
CA VAL A 166 -9.07 -4.00 1.89
C VAL A 166 -8.32 -3.69 3.19
N GLU A 167 -7.90 -4.73 3.92
CA GLU A 167 -7.13 -4.60 5.17
C GLU A 167 -5.68 -4.14 4.99
N GLY A 168 -5.17 -4.04 3.76
CA GLY A 168 -3.86 -3.48 3.44
C GLY A 168 -3.89 -2.50 2.26
N ALA A 169 -5.08 -2.07 1.84
CA ALA A 169 -5.27 -1.26 0.65
C ALA A 169 -4.71 0.16 0.80
N GLY A 170 -4.75 0.75 2.00
CA GLY A 170 -4.16 2.06 2.28
C GLY A 170 -2.64 2.05 2.10
N VAL A 171 -1.96 1.02 2.64
CA VAL A 171 -0.51 0.82 2.45
C VAL A 171 -0.17 0.66 0.97
N GLN A 172 -0.98 -0.11 0.22
CA GLN A 172 -0.79 -0.31 -1.21
C GLN A 172 -0.92 0.97 -2.03
N ALA A 173 -1.98 1.75 -1.78
CA ALA A 173 -2.21 3.01 -2.46
C ALA A 173 -1.03 3.98 -2.24
N GLN A 174 -0.61 4.14 -0.98
CA GLN A 174 0.54 4.97 -0.64
C GLN A 174 1.85 4.47 -1.27
N ALA A 175 2.16 3.18 -1.15
CA ALA A 175 3.39 2.61 -1.70
C ALA A 175 3.47 2.78 -3.22
N ARG A 176 2.36 2.60 -3.93
CA ARG A 176 2.29 2.82 -5.39
C ARG A 176 2.48 4.28 -5.77
N ALA A 177 1.87 5.20 -5.02
CA ALA A 177 2.04 6.64 -5.22
C ALA A 177 3.50 7.06 -5.01
N GLU A 178 4.15 6.57 -3.95
CA GLU A 178 5.57 6.82 -3.66
C GLU A 178 6.48 6.28 -4.76
N VAL A 179 6.29 5.02 -5.17
CA VAL A 179 7.05 4.40 -6.28
C VAL A 179 6.85 5.18 -7.58
N HIS A 180 5.63 5.63 -7.87
CA HIS A 180 5.33 6.39 -9.07
C HIS A 180 5.99 7.77 -9.04
N ALA A 181 5.92 8.49 -7.91
CA ALA A 181 6.59 9.77 -7.74
C ALA A 181 8.11 9.65 -7.89
N SER A 182 8.72 8.62 -7.27
CA SER A 182 10.15 8.34 -7.39
C SER A 182 10.57 8.09 -8.85
N LYS A 183 9.80 7.29 -9.61
CA LYS A 183 10.04 7.05 -11.05
C LYS A 183 9.98 8.33 -11.89
N LEU A 184 9.19 9.32 -11.49
CA LEU A 184 9.06 10.61 -12.16
C LEU A 184 10.04 11.67 -11.64
N GLY A 185 10.91 11.34 -10.66
CA GLY A 185 11.80 12.31 -10.02
C GLY A 185 11.07 13.37 -9.20
N LEU A 186 9.83 13.08 -8.78
CA LEU A 186 9.01 13.98 -7.97
C LEU A 186 9.31 13.80 -6.47
N PRO A 187 9.07 14.82 -5.63
CA PRO A 187 9.18 14.67 -4.19
C PRO A 187 8.22 13.59 -3.68
N ARG A 188 8.62 12.90 -2.60
CA ARG A 188 7.78 11.93 -1.91
C ARG A 188 6.41 12.56 -1.58
N PRO A 189 5.29 11.95 -2.02
CA PRO A 189 3.98 12.52 -1.79
C PRO A 189 3.61 12.51 -0.29
N GLY A 190 2.63 13.33 0.08
CA GLY A 190 1.96 13.22 1.37
C GLY A 190 1.13 11.92 1.49
N LEU A 191 0.13 11.91 2.36
CA LEU A 191 -0.81 10.80 2.45
C LEU A 191 -1.67 10.74 1.18
N MET A 192 -1.61 9.61 0.48
CA MET A 192 -2.27 9.34 -0.80
C MET A 192 -3.00 8.00 -0.73
N VAL A 193 -4.10 7.98 0.02
CA VAL A 193 -4.97 6.80 0.16
C VAL A 193 -6.22 6.86 -0.73
N THR A 194 -6.37 7.91 -1.56
CA THR A 194 -7.56 8.14 -2.38
C THR A 194 -7.91 6.94 -3.26
N GLN A 195 -6.91 6.27 -3.85
CA GLN A 195 -7.13 5.09 -4.67
C GLN A 195 -7.75 3.91 -3.89
N ALA A 196 -7.42 3.76 -2.60
CA ALA A 196 -8.03 2.75 -1.74
C ALA A 196 -9.50 3.08 -1.45
N ILE A 197 -9.82 4.37 -1.23
CA ILE A 197 -11.19 4.84 -1.03
C ILE A 197 -12.03 4.62 -2.29
N ASP A 198 -11.49 4.96 -3.46
CA ASP A 198 -12.18 4.77 -4.73
C ASP A 198 -12.39 3.29 -5.07
N GLY A 199 -11.40 2.44 -4.75
CA GLY A 199 -11.56 0.99 -4.86
C GLY A 199 -12.65 0.43 -3.93
N LEU A 200 -12.70 0.90 -2.68
CA LEU A 200 -13.76 0.52 -1.74
C LEU A 200 -15.14 0.97 -2.23
N GLN A 201 -15.26 2.22 -2.71
CA GLN A 201 -16.50 2.74 -3.30
C GLN A 201 -16.98 1.83 -4.44
N ALA A 202 -16.12 1.54 -5.41
CA ALA A 202 -16.48 0.75 -6.58
C ALA A 202 -16.95 -0.67 -6.22
N GLU A 203 -16.26 -1.34 -5.28
CA GLU A 203 -16.66 -2.67 -4.82
C GLU A 203 -18.03 -2.61 -4.09
N LEU A 204 -18.26 -1.63 -3.21
CA LEU A 204 -19.54 -1.47 -2.50
C LEU A 204 -20.71 -1.10 -3.43
N GLU A 205 -20.46 -0.32 -4.47
CA GLU A 205 -21.44 0.00 -5.52
C GLU A 205 -21.83 -1.26 -6.29
N SER A 206 -20.84 -2.08 -6.66
CA SER A 206 -21.07 -3.30 -7.46
C SER A 206 -21.99 -4.31 -6.78
N ILE A 207 -21.98 -4.34 -5.43
CA ILE A 207 -22.84 -5.21 -4.61
C ILE A 207 -24.11 -4.51 -4.12
N GLY A 208 -24.36 -3.26 -4.52
CA GLY A 208 -25.59 -2.52 -4.20
C GLY A 208 -25.71 -2.01 -2.76
N LEU A 209 -24.60 -2.00 -2.01
CA LEU A 209 -24.58 -1.49 -0.62
C LEU A 209 -24.53 0.03 -0.54
N VAL A 210 -23.92 0.69 -1.54
CA VAL A 210 -23.92 2.15 -1.66
C VAL A 210 -24.47 2.59 -3.01
N PHE A 211 -25.00 3.80 -3.08
CA PHE A 211 -25.37 4.43 -4.33
C PHE A 211 -24.14 4.80 -5.15
N ALA A 212 -24.33 4.83 -6.47
CA ALA A 212 -23.31 5.30 -7.40
C ALA A 212 -22.90 6.73 -7.08
N ARG A 213 -21.59 6.94 -6.90
CA ARG A 213 -21.01 8.26 -6.68
C ARG A 213 -21.22 9.12 -7.92
N HIS A 214 -21.98 10.20 -7.78
CA HIS A 214 -22.06 11.22 -8.82
C HIS A 214 -20.79 12.07 -8.78
N VAL A 215 -19.83 11.75 -9.64
CA VAL A 215 -18.68 12.62 -9.88
C VAL A 215 -19.12 13.66 -10.90
N ILE A 216 -19.29 14.91 -10.48
CA ILE A 216 -19.46 16.03 -11.42
C ILE A 216 -18.13 16.13 -12.18
N THR A 217 -18.10 15.59 -13.39
CA THR A 217 -16.95 15.73 -14.26
C THR A 217 -16.95 17.18 -14.73
N PRO A 218 -15.92 17.99 -14.44
CA PRO A 218 -15.86 19.34 -14.95
C PRO A 218 -15.88 19.24 -16.47
N LYS A 219 -16.89 19.85 -17.10
CA LYS A 219 -17.01 19.88 -18.56
C LYS A 219 -15.72 20.51 -19.08
N ARG A 220 -14.91 19.74 -19.81
CA ARG A 220 -13.71 20.26 -20.46
C ARG A 220 -14.19 21.43 -21.32
N ARG A 221 -13.76 22.66 -21.00
CA ARG A 221 -13.95 23.78 -21.92
C ARG A 221 -13.20 23.37 -23.18
N GLU A 222 -13.93 23.06 -24.24
CA GLU A 222 -13.34 23.00 -25.57
C GLU A 222 -12.67 24.35 -25.77
N ALA A 223 -11.35 24.34 -25.95
CA ALA A 223 -10.66 25.55 -26.34
C ALA A 223 -11.25 25.94 -27.68
N SER A 224 -11.94 27.08 -27.74
CA SER A 224 -12.43 27.58 -29.01
C SER A 224 -11.20 27.91 -29.86
N ASP A 225 -11.09 27.30 -31.04
CA ASP A 225 -10.06 27.61 -32.03
C ASP A 225 -10.22 29.02 -32.64
N LEU A 226 -11.26 29.76 -32.24
CA LEU A 226 -11.50 31.12 -32.66
C LEU A 226 -10.53 32.08 -31.93
N PRO A 227 -9.75 32.89 -32.66
CA PRO A 227 -9.02 33.99 -32.08
C PRO A 227 -9.97 34.87 -31.27
N VAL A 228 -9.57 35.26 -30.05
CA VAL A 228 -10.37 36.04 -29.11
C VAL A 228 -11.03 37.27 -29.77
N MET A 229 -10.38 37.87 -30.75
CA MET A 229 -10.89 39.01 -31.51
C MET A 229 -12.18 38.68 -32.29
N THR A 230 -12.28 37.51 -32.92
CA THR A 230 -13.45 37.13 -33.75
C THR A 230 -14.72 36.93 -32.91
N ALA A 231 -14.58 36.46 -31.68
CA ALA A 231 -15.71 36.25 -30.76
C ALA A 231 -16.32 37.57 -30.26
N VAL A 232 -15.53 38.65 -30.16
CA VAL A 232 -15.98 39.96 -29.71
C VAL A 232 -16.78 40.69 -30.79
N TYR A 233 -16.38 40.56 -32.07
CA TYR A 233 -17.08 41.24 -33.18
C TYR A 233 -18.35 40.51 -33.64
N ALA A 234 -18.50 39.21 -33.39
CA ALA A 234 -19.70 38.46 -33.76
C ALA A 234 -20.95 38.85 -32.94
N ALA A 235 -20.77 39.44 -31.76
CA ALA A 235 -21.87 39.84 -30.88
C ALA A 235 -22.43 41.25 -31.19
N GLN A 236 -21.86 42.00 -32.14
CA GLN A 236 -22.22 43.41 -32.37
C GLN A 236 -23.00 43.71 -33.65
N SER A 237 -23.31 42.72 -34.49
CA SER A 237 -24.17 42.93 -35.66
C SER A 237 -25.64 42.62 -35.34
N THR A 238 -26.26 43.49 -34.54
CA THR A 238 -27.73 43.65 -34.54
C THR A 238 -28.08 44.91 -35.34
N GLU A 239 -28.45 44.65 -36.59
CA GLU A 239 -29.35 45.37 -37.51
C GLU A 239 -29.71 46.83 -37.19
N LEU A 240 -29.22 47.75 -38.03
CA LEU A 240 -29.89 49.02 -38.32
C LEU A 240 -30.90 48.76 -39.44
N THR A 241 -32.18 48.74 -39.10
CA THR A 241 -33.29 48.68 -40.08
C THR A 241 -33.56 50.08 -40.62
N GLU A 242 -33.53 50.21 -41.95
CA GLU A 242 -33.93 51.38 -42.74
C GLU A 242 -35.41 51.76 -42.53
N PRO A 243 -35.78 52.98 -42.92
CA PRO A 243 -36.97 53.17 -43.74
C PRO A 243 -36.65 53.52 -45.20
#